data_AF-A0A0G1UF53-F1
#
_entry.id   AF-A0A0G1UF53-F1
#
_cell.length_a   1.000
_cell.length_b   1.000
_cell.length_c   1.000
_cell.angle_alpha   90.00
_cell.angle_beta   90.00
_cell.angle_gamma   90.00
#
_symmetry.space_group_name_H-M   'P 1'
#
loop_
_entity.id
_entity.type
_entity.pdbx_description
1 polymer ?
#
loop_
_entity_poly.entity_id
_entity_poly.type
_entity_poly.pdbx_seq_one_letter_code
_entity_poly.pdbx_strand_id
1 'polypeptide(L)'
;MRGKYVSRAGVKLEAALRHFGVEVEGRVVLDVGAATGGFTDCLLRQGAVRVHAVETGYGLLAWKLRQDPRVVVWERTNILYQVPIGEKVDLAVVDTSWTRLHLAIPAASRFVKAGGVILALIKPQYEVEKKKLKKGVLGEGRAREVAEEVRRRLMELGFRLTEREFSAGGLVYKRIGDKVVWLIRRPAVNPEFKGNLGWSFPKGWIDDEEGGKEPGKRARGEVRASGAEMEESALREVREEGGAEAKIVGKLPTIRFFFTNQTGEKVMKFITYYVMGYVGEAAEGVGWETAEVKWAEEEEALKLLAFKSEREMLLGAKALVQ
;
A
#
# COMPACT_ATOMS: atom_id res chain seq x y z
N MET A 1 25.62 -4.85 18.46
CA MET A 1 24.15 -4.94 18.41
C MET A 1 23.75 -6.04 17.41
N ARG A 2 23.20 -7.18 17.85
CA ARG A 2 22.56 -8.15 16.94
C ARG A 2 21.11 -7.69 16.69
N GLY A 3 20.92 -6.81 15.71
CA GLY A 3 19.61 -6.43 15.23
C GLY A 3 19.08 -7.42 14.19
N LYS A 4 17.77 -7.36 13.87
CA LYS A 4 17.12 -8.19 12.83
C LYS A 4 17.84 -8.11 11.48
N TYR A 5 18.43 -6.96 11.15
CA TYR A 5 19.20 -6.71 9.92
C TYR A 5 20.61 -6.21 10.26
N VAL A 6 21.51 -6.19 9.27
CA VAL A 6 22.87 -5.61 9.41
C VAL A 6 22.89 -4.15 9.86
N SER A 7 21.81 -3.41 9.65
CA SER A 7 21.66 -2.05 10.15
C SER A 7 20.19 -1.71 10.42
N ARG A 8 19.95 -0.64 11.19
CA ARG A 8 18.59 -0.13 11.48
C ARG A 8 17.85 0.29 10.21
N ALA A 9 18.53 0.52 9.09
CA ALA A 9 17.88 0.87 7.83
C ALA A 9 16.95 -0.25 7.35
N GLY A 10 17.29 -1.53 7.57
CA GLY A 10 16.42 -2.64 7.17
C GLY A 10 15.04 -2.61 7.82
N VAL A 11 14.95 -2.14 9.08
CA VAL A 11 13.65 -1.96 9.77
C VAL A 11 12.81 -0.88 9.09
N LYS A 12 13.44 0.17 8.54
CA LYS A 12 12.74 1.23 7.81
C LYS A 12 12.14 0.70 6.51
N LEU A 13 12.92 -0.04 5.73
CA LEU A 13 12.42 -0.63 4.49
C LEU A 13 11.33 -1.66 4.77
N GLU A 14 11.49 -2.52 5.76
CA GLU A 14 10.44 -3.48 6.14
C GLU A 14 9.12 -2.77 6.49
N ALA A 15 9.19 -1.69 7.28
CA ALA A 15 8.02 -0.90 7.60
C ALA A 15 7.39 -0.27 6.35
N ALA A 16 8.21 0.22 5.41
CA ALA A 16 7.74 0.78 4.14
C ALA A 16 7.09 -0.29 3.24
N LEU A 17 7.71 -1.45 3.04
CA LEU A 17 7.16 -2.56 2.24
C LEU A 17 5.79 -2.99 2.78
N ARG A 18 5.68 -3.15 4.10
CA ARG A 18 4.41 -3.47 4.77
C ARG A 18 3.39 -2.34 4.68
N HIS A 19 3.85 -1.10 4.86
CA HIS A 19 2.97 0.06 4.79
C HIS A 19 2.40 0.23 3.38
N PHE A 20 3.22 0.04 2.35
CA PHE A 20 2.88 0.21 0.94
C PHE A 20 2.38 -1.05 0.24
N GLY A 21 2.31 -2.21 0.92
CA GLY A 21 1.89 -3.46 0.29
C GLY A 21 2.76 -3.87 -0.91
N VAL A 22 4.04 -3.51 -0.90
CA VAL A 22 4.97 -3.83 -1.99
C VAL A 22 5.55 -5.21 -1.73
N GLU A 23 5.16 -6.17 -2.57
CA GLU A 23 5.71 -7.52 -2.57
C GLU A 23 7.13 -7.54 -3.13
N VAL A 24 7.98 -8.40 -2.57
CA VAL A 24 9.39 -8.58 -2.95
C VAL A 24 9.69 -10.01 -3.37
N GLU A 25 8.91 -10.99 -2.91
CA GLU A 25 9.05 -12.40 -3.22
C GLU A 25 9.14 -12.62 -4.74
N GLY A 26 10.17 -13.36 -5.19
CA GLY A 26 10.36 -13.66 -6.60
C GLY A 26 10.95 -12.52 -7.45
N ARG A 27 11.19 -11.33 -6.88
CA ARG A 27 11.56 -10.13 -7.67
C ARG A 27 13.07 -9.89 -7.76
N VAL A 28 13.47 -9.30 -8.89
CA VAL A 28 14.80 -8.69 -9.07
C VAL A 28 14.72 -7.23 -8.61
N VAL A 29 15.61 -6.83 -7.71
CA VAL A 29 15.55 -5.53 -7.03
C VAL A 29 16.83 -4.73 -7.20
N LEU A 30 16.70 -3.41 -7.37
CA LEU A 30 17.80 -2.45 -7.32
C LEU A 30 17.82 -1.74 -5.97
N ASP A 31 18.94 -1.80 -5.24
CA ASP A 31 19.17 -1.07 -3.98
C ASP A 31 20.17 0.07 -4.22
N VAL A 32 19.69 1.32 -4.26
CA VAL A 32 20.49 2.51 -4.54
C VAL A 32 20.92 3.18 -3.24
N GLY A 33 22.23 3.19 -2.99
CA GLY A 33 22.81 3.68 -1.74
C GLY A 33 22.87 2.58 -0.67
N ALA A 34 23.29 1.38 -1.06
CA ALA A 34 23.21 0.19 -0.21
C ALA A 34 23.96 0.33 1.13
N ALA A 35 25.03 1.13 1.19
CA ALA A 35 25.83 1.39 2.37
C ALA A 35 26.23 0.09 3.10
N THR A 36 25.87 -0.06 4.38
CA THR A 36 26.12 -1.28 5.17
C THR A 36 25.28 -2.49 4.72
N GLY A 37 24.24 -2.27 3.91
CA GLY A 37 23.38 -3.30 3.33
C GLY A 37 22.08 -3.55 4.09
N GLY A 38 21.60 -2.58 4.87
CA GLY A 38 20.37 -2.74 5.65
C GLY A 38 19.14 -3.02 4.79
N PHE A 39 19.00 -2.30 3.67
CA PHE A 39 17.92 -2.49 2.71
C PHE A 39 18.10 -3.81 1.96
N THR A 40 19.30 -4.08 1.43
CA THR A 40 19.65 -5.38 0.83
C THR A 40 19.30 -6.58 1.73
N ASP A 41 19.69 -6.59 3.02
CA ASP A 41 19.35 -7.68 3.97
C ASP A 41 17.82 -7.82 4.13
N CYS A 42 17.09 -6.70 4.17
CA CYS A 42 15.62 -6.72 4.21
C CYS A 42 15.04 -7.34 2.95
N LEU A 43 15.48 -6.93 1.76
CA LEU A 43 14.98 -7.45 0.48
C LEU A 43 15.20 -8.95 0.34
N LEU A 44 16.40 -9.45 0.67
CA LEU A 44 16.71 -10.88 0.62
C LEU A 44 15.84 -11.72 1.54
N ARG A 45 15.52 -11.20 2.73
CA ARG A 45 14.63 -11.86 3.70
C ARG A 45 13.16 -11.82 3.29
N GLN A 46 12.79 -10.89 2.43
CA GLN A 46 11.44 -10.78 1.84
C GLN A 46 11.35 -11.52 0.49
N GLY A 47 12.31 -12.38 0.17
CA GLY A 47 12.25 -13.28 -0.99
C GLY A 47 12.76 -12.71 -2.30
N ALA A 48 13.53 -11.62 -2.29
CA ALA A 48 14.18 -11.14 -3.51
C ALA A 48 15.08 -12.24 -4.09
N VAL A 49 14.91 -12.54 -5.37
CA VAL A 49 15.72 -13.56 -6.06
C VAL A 49 17.07 -13.00 -6.51
N ARG A 50 17.16 -11.67 -6.65
CA ARG A 50 18.40 -10.95 -6.91
C ARG A 50 18.32 -9.50 -6.39
N VAL A 51 19.41 -8.99 -5.83
CA VAL A 51 19.55 -7.59 -5.42
C VAL A 51 20.82 -6.99 -6.04
N HIS A 52 20.66 -5.98 -6.89
CA HIS A 52 21.76 -5.14 -7.36
C HIS A 52 22.01 -4.02 -6.35
N ALA A 53 23.07 -4.14 -5.56
CA ALA A 53 23.42 -3.18 -4.52
C ALA A 53 24.40 -2.13 -5.06
N VAL A 54 23.91 -0.93 -5.37
CA VAL A 54 24.69 0.20 -5.88
C VAL A 54 25.18 1.07 -4.74
N GLU A 55 26.49 1.31 -4.69
CA GLU A 55 27.13 2.12 -3.67
C GLU A 55 28.30 2.93 -4.25
N THR A 56 28.37 4.21 -3.87
CA THR A 56 29.45 5.11 -4.22
C THR A 56 30.73 4.86 -3.44
N GLY A 57 30.62 4.35 -2.21
CA GLY A 57 31.75 3.93 -1.39
C GLY A 57 32.36 2.59 -1.82
N TYR A 58 33.39 2.18 -1.07
CA TYR A 58 34.07 0.89 -1.23
C TYR A 58 34.19 0.19 0.12
N GLY A 59 33.92 -1.11 0.15
CA GLY A 59 34.04 -1.95 1.34
C GLY A 59 32.95 -1.71 2.40
N LEU A 60 31.85 -1.03 2.07
CA LEU A 60 30.82 -0.66 3.05
C LEU A 60 29.84 -1.80 3.35
N LEU A 61 29.52 -2.60 2.33
CA LEU A 61 28.52 -3.67 2.45
C LEU A 61 29.01 -4.77 3.39
N ALA A 62 28.15 -5.19 4.33
CA ALA A 62 28.47 -6.24 5.28
C ALA A 62 28.93 -7.53 4.58
N TRP A 63 30.00 -8.15 5.10
CA TRP A 63 30.64 -9.31 4.48
C TRP A 63 29.66 -10.43 4.11
N LYS A 64 28.73 -10.78 5.02
CA LYS A 64 27.73 -11.83 4.76
C LYS A 64 26.84 -11.55 3.54
N LEU A 65 26.56 -10.28 3.23
CA LEU A 65 25.73 -9.89 2.09
C LEU A 65 26.53 -9.92 0.80
N ARG A 66 27.81 -9.55 0.86
CA ARG A 66 28.74 -9.66 -0.27
C ARG A 66 28.93 -11.12 -0.72
N GLN A 67 28.83 -12.06 0.22
CA GLN A 67 28.95 -13.50 -0.04
C GLN A 67 27.62 -14.16 -0.44
N ASP A 68 26.48 -13.46 -0.36
CA ASP A 68 25.19 -14.04 -0.75
C ASP A 68 25.12 -14.07 -2.30
N PRO A 69 24.89 -15.25 -2.93
CA PRO A 69 24.90 -15.38 -4.39
C PRO A 69 23.77 -14.61 -5.09
N ARG A 70 22.77 -14.15 -4.35
CA ARG A 70 21.68 -13.31 -4.87
C ARG A 70 22.07 -11.83 -4.92
N VAL A 71 23.20 -11.43 -4.34
CA VAL A 71 23.63 -10.02 -4.29
C VAL A 71 24.69 -9.74 -5.35
N VAL A 72 24.43 -8.76 -6.20
CA VAL A 72 25.41 -8.23 -7.15
C VAL A 72 25.85 -6.85 -6.67
N VAL A 73 27.12 -6.73 -6.30
CA VAL A 73 27.66 -5.52 -5.67
C VAL A 73 28.27 -4.58 -6.72
N TRP A 74 27.77 -3.35 -6.76
CA TRP A 74 28.28 -2.26 -7.61
C TRP A 74 28.86 -1.16 -6.73
N GLU A 75 30.11 -1.34 -6.29
CA GLU A 75 30.84 -0.35 -5.49
C GLU A 75 31.55 0.67 -6.35
N ARG A 76 31.95 1.80 -5.74
CA ARG A 76 32.53 2.95 -6.45
C ARG A 76 31.69 3.39 -7.65
N THR A 77 30.38 3.15 -7.57
CA THR A 77 29.45 3.31 -8.67
C THR A 77 28.38 4.30 -8.27
N ASN A 78 28.23 5.36 -9.06
CA ASN A 78 27.20 6.37 -8.86
C ASN A 78 26.06 6.10 -9.84
N ILE A 79 24.84 5.92 -9.29
CA ILE A 79 23.63 5.62 -10.07
C ILE A 79 23.35 6.64 -11.17
N LEU A 80 23.80 7.89 -11.02
CA LEU A 80 23.60 8.95 -12.01
C LEU A 80 24.32 8.68 -13.35
N TYR A 81 25.37 7.86 -13.34
CA TYR A 81 26.12 7.51 -14.53
C TYR A 81 25.69 6.13 -15.07
N GLN A 82 26.58 5.47 -15.81
CA GLN A 82 26.36 4.11 -16.28
C GLN A 82 26.64 3.12 -15.15
N VAL A 83 25.68 2.23 -14.92
CA VAL A 83 25.84 1.05 -14.07
C VAL A 83 25.63 -0.14 -15.00
N PRO A 84 26.57 -1.08 -15.12
CA PRO A 84 26.48 -2.18 -16.08
C PRO A 84 25.55 -3.30 -15.58
N ILE A 85 24.33 -2.93 -15.19
CA ILE A 85 23.23 -3.86 -14.90
C ILE A 85 22.63 -4.29 -16.24
N GLY A 86 22.85 -5.55 -16.61
CA GLY A 86 22.40 -6.13 -17.89
C GLY A 86 20.94 -6.57 -17.93
N GLU A 87 20.15 -6.31 -16.88
CA GLU A 87 18.75 -6.73 -16.77
C GLU A 87 17.86 -5.60 -16.24
N LYS A 88 16.54 -5.73 -16.45
CA LYS A 88 15.55 -4.81 -15.87
C LYS A 88 15.06 -5.36 -14.53
N VAL A 89 14.86 -4.48 -13.56
CA VAL A 89 14.40 -4.82 -12.20
C VAL A 89 12.90 -4.58 -12.03
N ASP A 90 12.27 -5.31 -11.12
CA ASP A 90 10.84 -5.17 -10.79
C ASP A 90 10.59 -4.05 -9.77
N LEU A 91 11.57 -3.82 -8.90
CA LEU A 91 11.52 -2.86 -7.80
C LEU A 91 12.87 -2.13 -7.70
N ALA A 92 12.84 -0.82 -7.45
CA ALA A 92 14.01 -0.08 -6.98
C ALA A 92 13.72 0.53 -5.60
N VAL A 93 14.68 0.41 -4.69
CA VAL A 93 14.67 1.12 -3.40
C VAL A 93 15.79 2.17 -3.42
N VAL A 94 15.50 3.38 -2.96
CA VAL A 94 16.44 4.52 -3.00
C VAL A 94 16.62 5.10 -1.61
N ASP A 95 17.83 4.94 -1.04
CA ASP A 95 18.23 5.48 0.27
C ASP A 95 19.53 6.30 0.16
N THR A 96 19.50 7.35 -0.65
CA THR A 96 20.67 8.22 -0.87
C THR A 96 20.77 9.33 0.18
N SER A 97 21.99 9.80 0.45
CA SER A 97 22.22 10.96 1.34
C SER A 97 22.65 12.19 0.54
N TRP A 98 23.72 12.13 -0.24
CA TRP A 98 24.21 13.32 -0.98
C TRP A 98 23.60 13.49 -2.37
N THR A 99 22.83 12.51 -2.85
CA THR A 99 22.12 12.56 -4.12
C THR A 99 20.65 12.83 -3.87
N ARG A 100 20.18 14.00 -4.30
CA ARG A 100 18.76 14.39 -4.21
C ARG A 100 17.87 13.46 -5.02
N LEU A 101 16.65 13.23 -4.56
CA LEU A 101 15.74 12.27 -5.17
C LEU A 101 15.30 12.66 -6.59
N HIS A 102 15.20 13.95 -6.91
CA HIS A 102 14.91 14.39 -8.28
C HIS A 102 16.02 14.06 -9.29
N LEU A 103 17.19 13.60 -8.83
CA LEU A 103 18.27 13.07 -9.68
C LEU A 103 18.33 11.54 -9.59
N ALA A 104 18.26 10.99 -8.37
CA ALA A 104 18.38 9.56 -8.13
C ALA A 104 17.21 8.75 -8.73
N ILE A 105 15.97 9.25 -8.62
CA ILE A 105 14.77 8.54 -9.12
C ILE A 105 14.80 8.42 -10.65
N PRO A 106 15.04 9.50 -11.44
CA PRO A 106 15.21 9.36 -12.88
C PRO A 106 16.35 8.43 -13.27
N ALA A 107 17.46 8.44 -12.54
CA ALA A 107 18.58 7.56 -12.83
C ALA A 107 18.27 6.08 -12.55
N ALA A 108 17.55 5.80 -11.45
CA ALA A 108 17.11 4.46 -11.08
C ALA A 108 16.02 3.92 -12.02
N SER A 109 15.09 4.77 -12.46
CA SER A 109 13.96 4.37 -13.30
C SER A 109 14.39 3.77 -14.65
N ARG A 110 15.57 4.15 -15.16
CA ARG A 110 16.18 3.55 -16.36
C ARG A 110 16.36 2.04 -16.26
N PHE A 111 16.44 1.48 -15.05
CA PHE A 111 16.59 0.04 -14.82
C PHE A 111 15.27 -0.64 -14.49
N VAL A 112 14.22 0.11 -14.15
CA VAL A 112 12.93 -0.45 -13.72
C VAL A 112 12.10 -0.85 -14.95
N LYS A 113 11.45 -2.00 -14.89
CA LYS A 113 10.49 -2.46 -15.92
C LYS A 113 9.32 -1.48 -16.03
N ALA A 114 8.66 -1.43 -17.19
CA ALA A 114 7.35 -0.77 -17.28
C ALA A 114 6.38 -1.38 -16.24
N GLY A 115 5.70 -0.53 -15.46
CA GLY A 115 4.83 -0.96 -14.36
C GLY A 115 5.55 -1.35 -13.06
N GLY A 116 6.89 -1.37 -13.06
CA GLY A 116 7.70 -1.57 -11.85
C GLY A 116 7.57 -0.41 -10.85
N VAL A 117 8.02 -0.63 -9.62
CA VAL A 117 7.82 0.32 -8.51
C VAL A 117 9.16 0.90 -8.05
N ILE A 118 9.15 2.17 -7.66
CA ILE A 118 10.28 2.83 -6.98
C ILE A 118 9.83 3.24 -5.58
N LEU A 119 10.51 2.74 -4.55
CA LEU A 119 10.35 3.18 -3.17
C LEU A 119 11.54 4.04 -2.77
N ALA A 120 11.31 5.34 -2.59
CA ALA A 120 12.37 6.29 -2.25
C ALA A 120 12.18 6.88 -0.84
N LEU A 121 13.25 6.93 -0.05
CA LEU A 121 13.24 7.56 1.25
C LEU A 121 13.55 9.06 1.14
N ILE A 122 12.55 9.90 1.36
CA ILE A 122 12.77 11.34 1.45
C ILE A 122 13.49 11.65 2.77
N LYS A 123 14.68 12.25 2.65
CA LYS A 123 15.45 12.78 3.78
C LYS A 123 15.49 14.30 3.65
N PRO A 124 14.57 15.04 4.30
CA PRO A 124 14.36 16.47 4.04
C PRO A 124 15.63 17.32 4.12
N GLN A 125 16.56 16.98 5.01
CA GLN A 125 17.82 17.70 5.18
C GLN A 125 18.75 17.65 3.95
N TYR A 126 18.61 16.63 3.10
CA TYR A 126 19.42 16.47 1.88
C TYR A 126 18.76 17.07 0.63
N GLU A 127 17.45 17.35 0.71
CA GLU A 127 16.68 17.92 -0.41
C GLU A 127 16.75 19.44 -0.44
N VAL A 128 17.14 20.09 0.65
CA VAL A 128 17.28 21.55 0.76
C VAL A 128 18.72 22.03 0.52
N GLU A 129 18.89 23.33 0.32
CA GLU A 129 20.20 23.98 0.31
C GLU A 129 20.78 24.08 1.74
N LYS A 130 22.12 24.01 1.88
CA LYS A 130 22.82 24.06 3.18
C LYS A 130 22.41 25.28 4.05
N LYS A 131 22.12 26.43 3.43
CA LYS A 131 21.68 27.67 4.11
C LYS A 131 20.33 27.53 4.84
N LYS A 132 19.49 26.57 4.46
CA LYS A 132 18.19 26.29 5.11
C LYS A 132 18.32 25.38 6.33
N LEU A 133 19.53 24.89 6.65
CA LEU A 133 19.82 24.01 7.77
C LEU A 133 20.47 24.76 8.93
N LYS A 134 20.12 24.38 10.16
CA LYS A 134 20.80 24.82 11.38
C LYS A 134 21.60 23.63 11.93
N LYS A 135 22.93 23.74 11.96
CA LYS A 135 23.85 22.63 12.36
C LYS A 135 23.58 21.31 11.61
N GLY A 136 23.22 21.40 10.33
CA GLY A 136 22.90 20.22 9.50
C GLY A 136 21.50 19.63 9.70
N VAL A 137 20.68 20.24 10.56
CA VAL A 137 19.32 19.80 10.87
C VAL A 137 18.31 20.75 10.23
N LEU A 138 17.25 20.19 9.63
CA LEU A 138 16.14 20.97 9.11
C LEU A 138 15.26 21.43 10.28
N GLY A 139 14.79 22.68 10.24
CA GLY A 139 13.87 23.20 11.26
C GLY A 139 12.59 22.36 11.36
N GLU A 140 12.02 22.32 12.57
CA GLU A 140 10.78 21.60 12.86
C GLU A 140 9.62 22.08 11.98
N GLY A 141 8.69 21.19 11.64
CA GLY A 141 7.54 21.48 10.78
C GLY A 141 7.84 21.58 9.27
N ARG A 142 9.10 21.71 8.86
CA ARG A 142 9.46 21.91 7.44
C ARG A 142 9.56 20.63 6.60
N ALA A 143 9.59 19.46 7.24
CA ALA A 143 9.71 18.19 6.52
C ALA A 143 8.59 17.98 5.49
N ARG A 144 7.36 18.41 5.81
CA ARG A 144 6.20 18.30 4.92
C ARG A 144 6.34 19.21 3.69
N GLU A 145 6.70 20.47 3.91
CA GLU A 145 6.99 21.45 2.83
C GLU A 145 8.01 20.90 1.83
N VAL A 146 9.12 20.35 2.34
CA VAL A 146 10.18 19.78 1.51
C VAL A 146 9.72 18.53 0.76
N ALA A 147 8.93 17.66 1.40
CA ALA A 147 8.39 16.48 0.75
C ALA A 147 7.44 16.85 -0.41
N GLU A 148 6.59 17.85 -0.23
CA GLU A 148 5.72 18.38 -1.30
C GLU A 148 6.53 18.98 -2.45
N GLU A 149 7.62 19.71 -2.15
CA GLU A 149 8.51 20.25 -3.19
C GLU A 149 9.18 19.14 -4.02
N VAL A 150 9.66 18.07 -3.35
CA VAL A 150 10.22 16.88 -4.02
C VAL A 150 9.18 16.22 -4.89
N ARG A 151 7.96 16.05 -4.38
CA ARG A 151 6.83 15.48 -5.12
C ARG A 151 6.54 16.28 -6.39
N ARG A 152 6.36 17.60 -6.27
CA ARG A 152 6.11 18.49 -7.42
C ARG A 152 7.21 18.35 -8.47
N ARG A 153 8.47 18.37 -8.05
CA ARG A 153 9.61 18.26 -8.97
C ARG A 153 9.67 16.92 -9.70
N LEU A 154 9.29 15.83 -9.05
CA LEU A 154 9.21 14.52 -9.70
C LEU A 154 8.07 14.47 -10.72
N MET A 155 6.92 15.10 -10.42
CA MET A 155 5.82 15.24 -11.38
C MET A 155 6.23 16.06 -12.61
N GLU A 156 6.97 17.15 -12.44
CA GLU A 156 7.53 17.94 -13.54
C GLU A 156 8.50 17.14 -14.42
N LEU A 157 9.15 16.12 -13.85
CA LEU A 157 10.01 15.18 -14.57
C LEU A 157 9.25 14.01 -15.20
N GLY A 158 7.91 14.03 -15.17
CA GLY A 158 7.06 13.00 -15.77
C GLY A 158 6.82 11.78 -14.88
N PHE A 159 7.24 11.79 -13.62
CA PHE A 159 6.93 10.72 -12.68
C PHE A 159 5.55 10.92 -12.09
N ARG A 160 4.71 9.91 -12.21
CA ARG A 160 3.44 9.87 -11.47
C ARG A 160 3.68 9.25 -10.11
N LEU A 161 3.22 9.93 -9.08
CA LEU A 161 3.19 9.36 -7.74
C LEU A 161 1.98 8.44 -7.64
N THR A 162 2.16 7.29 -7.01
CA THR A 162 1.06 6.39 -6.76
C THR A 162 0.02 7.07 -5.87
N GLU A 163 -1.17 7.26 -6.41
CA GLU A 163 -2.32 7.74 -5.67
C GLU A 163 -2.71 6.73 -4.60
N ARG A 164 -3.34 7.22 -3.54
CA ARG A 164 -3.85 6.38 -2.47
C ARG A 164 -5.35 6.51 -2.46
N GLU A 165 -6.02 5.39 -2.35
CA GLU A 165 -7.45 5.36 -2.15
C GLU A 165 -7.79 4.68 -0.83
N PHE A 166 -8.59 5.34 0.00
CA PHE A 166 -9.05 4.82 1.28
C PHE A 166 -10.53 4.51 1.24
N SER A 167 -10.85 3.30 1.68
CA SER A 167 -12.19 2.76 1.74
C SER A 167 -12.46 2.14 3.11
N ALA A 168 -13.73 2.08 3.47
CA ALA A 168 -14.21 1.38 4.66
C ALA A 168 -15.36 0.45 4.30
N GLY A 169 -15.59 -0.57 5.11
CA GLY A 169 -16.62 -1.57 4.87
C GLY A 169 -16.90 -2.45 6.07
N GLY A 170 -17.88 -3.34 5.94
CA GLY A 170 -18.38 -4.15 7.05
C GLY A 170 -18.55 -5.63 6.71
N LEU A 171 -18.10 -6.48 7.63
CA LEU A 171 -18.47 -7.88 7.70
C LEU A 171 -19.65 -7.98 8.68
N VAL A 172 -20.86 -7.96 8.14
CA VAL A 172 -22.08 -8.05 8.95
C VAL A 172 -22.42 -9.51 9.18
N TYR A 173 -22.65 -9.88 10.43
CA TYR A 173 -23.13 -11.20 10.80
C TYR A 173 -24.50 -11.14 11.47
N LYS A 174 -25.27 -12.22 11.34
CA LYS A 174 -26.42 -12.51 12.20
C LYS A 174 -26.45 -13.98 12.60
N ARG A 175 -27.09 -14.28 13.72
CA ARG A 175 -27.27 -15.65 14.21
C ARG A 175 -28.62 -16.18 13.77
N ILE A 176 -28.64 -17.34 13.14
CA ILE A 176 -29.85 -18.08 12.76
C ILE A 176 -29.75 -19.44 13.44
N GLY A 177 -30.45 -19.60 14.57
CA GLY A 177 -30.26 -20.76 15.43
C GLY A 177 -28.85 -20.79 16.02
N ASP A 178 -28.16 -21.92 15.85
CA ASP A 178 -26.77 -22.16 16.24
C ASP A 178 -25.74 -21.67 15.20
N LYS A 179 -26.21 -21.24 14.02
CA LYS A 179 -25.36 -20.85 12.91
C LYS A 179 -25.12 -19.35 12.85
N VAL A 180 -23.94 -18.97 12.37
CA VAL A 180 -23.58 -17.60 12.01
C VAL A 180 -23.57 -17.48 10.50
N VAL A 181 -24.34 -16.52 9.97
CA VAL A 181 -24.35 -16.19 8.55
C VAL A 181 -23.82 -14.77 8.34
N TRP A 182 -23.17 -14.55 7.20
CA TRP A 182 -22.49 -13.32 6.84
C TRP A 182 -23.12 -12.69 5.61
N LEU A 183 -23.26 -11.37 5.63
CA LEU A 183 -23.75 -10.60 4.49
C LEU A 183 -22.64 -10.41 3.47
N ILE A 184 -22.85 -10.92 2.26
CA ILE A 184 -22.02 -10.68 1.09
C ILE A 184 -22.88 -10.06 -0.02
N ARG A 185 -22.25 -9.26 -0.88
CA ARG A 185 -22.92 -8.59 -2.00
C ARG A 185 -22.19 -8.84 -3.31
N ARG A 186 -22.92 -8.74 -4.41
CA ARG A 186 -22.39 -8.75 -5.76
C ARG A 186 -22.63 -7.38 -6.42
N PRO A 187 -21.59 -6.68 -6.89
CA PRO A 187 -21.76 -5.41 -7.58
C PRO A 187 -22.66 -5.55 -8.82
N ALA A 188 -23.41 -4.49 -9.11
CA ALA A 188 -24.06 -4.31 -10.39
C ALA A 188 -23.04 -4.19 -11.53
N VAL A 189 -23.42 -4.65 -12.72
CA VAL A 189 -22.58 -4.49 -13.91
C VAL A 189 -22.59 -3.02 -14.30
N ASN A 190 -21.47 -2.34 -14.14
CA ASN A 190 -21.30 -0.97 -14.60
C ASN A 190 -20.42 -0.96 -15.86
N PRO A 191 -20.94 -0.55 -17.03
CA PRO A 191 -20.15 -0.46 -18.28
C PRO A 191 -18.93 0.47 -18.16
N GLU A 192 -18.99 1.47 -17.29
CA GLU A 192 -17.92 2.43 -17.04
C GLU A 192 -16.86 1.87 -16.08
N PHE A 193 -17.22 0.94 -15.19
CA PHE A 193 -16.27 0.33 -14.24
C PHE A 193 -15.97 -1.12 -14.61
N LYS A 194 -14.77 -1.36 -15.17
CA LYS A 194 -14.19 -2.71 -15.36
C LYS A 194 -13.69 -3.32 -14.04
N GLY A 195 -14.50 -3.25 -12.99
CA GLY A 195 -14.22 -3.87 -11.69
C GLY A 195 -14.48 -5.38 -11.71
N ASN A 196 -13.96 -6.10 -10.72
CA ASN A 196 -14.31 -7.50 -10.52
C ASN A 196 -15.77 -7.61 -10.08
N LEU A 197 -16.59 -8.34 -10.83
CA LEU A 197 -18.02 -8.54 -10.58
C LEU A 197 -18.33 -9.66 -9.57
N GLY A 198 -17.29 -10.22 -8.93
CA GLY A 198 -17.44 -11.29 -7.97
C GLY A 198 -17.99 -10.83 -6.62
N TRP A 199 -18.39 -11.80 -5.79
CA TRP A 199 -18.91 -11.53 -4.45
C TRP A 199 -17.84 -10.90 -3.56
N SER A 200 -18.26 -9.90 -2.78
CA SER A 200 -17.41 -9.20 -1.81
C SER A 200 -18.22 -8.77 -0.59
N PHE A 201 -17.55 -8.23 0.43
CA PHE A 201 -18.25 -7.54 1.51
C PHE A 201 -18.66 -6.13 1.08
N PRO A 202 -19.70 -5.54 1.70
CA PRO A 202 -20.03 -4.12 1.53
C PRO A 202 -18.84 -3.21 1.86
N LYS A 203 -18.47 -2.32 0.93
CA LYS A 203 -17.37 -1.37 1.06
C LYS A 203 -17.34 -0.33 -0.05
N GLY A 204 -16.98 0.89 0.32
CA GLY A 204 -16.82 2.03 -0.60
C GLY A 204 -15.83 3.06 -0.07
N TRP A 205 -15.72 4.21 -0.75
CA TRP A 205 -14.79 5.27 -0.36
C TRP A 205 -15.19 5.91 0.98
N ILE A 206 -14.20 6.37 1.77
CA ILE A 206 -14.49 7.03 3.05
C ILE A 206 -15.34 8.29 2.82
N ASP A 207 -15.00 9.05 1.79
CA ASP A 207 -15.80 10.12 1.23
C ASP A 207 -15.72 10.09 -0.29
N ASP A 208 -16.71 10.67 -0.94
CA ASP A 208 -16.82 10.79 -2.38
C ASP A 208 -17.17 12.23 -2.78
N GLU A 209 -16.95 12.52 -4.05
CA GLU A 209 -17.37 13.72 -4.75
C GLU A 209 -18.32 13.31 -5.88
N GLU A 210 -19.20 14.24 -6.29
CA GLU A 210 -20.18 14.03 -7.38
C GLU A 210 -21.18 12.87 -7.19
N GLY A 211 -21.46 12.47 -5.95
CA GLY A 211 -22.45 11.44 -5.63
C GLY A 211 -21.97 10.03 -5.98
N GLY A 212 -20.77 9.67 -5.50
CA GLY A 212 -20.16 8.35 -5.67
C GLY A 212 -19.33 8.16 -6.94
N LYS A 213 -19.12 9.21 -7.76
CA LYS A 213 -18.37 9.09 -9.02
C LYS A 213 -16.87 9.23 -8.85
N GLU A 214 -16.44 10.10 -7.95
CA GLU A 214 -15.02 10.36 -7.70
C GLU A 214 -14.68 10.21 -6.21
N PRO A 215 -13.48 9.73 -5.85
CA PRO A 215 -13.07 9.63 -4.45
C PRO A 215 -12.87 11.04 -3.88
N GLY A 216 -13.42 11.34 -2.70
CA GLY A 216 -13.24 12.62 -2.03
C GLY A 216 -11.84 12.81 -1.44
N LYS A 217 -11.60 13.97 -0.80
CA LYS A 217 -10.27 14.32 -0.26
C LYS A 217 -9.73 13.34 0.78
N ARG A 218 -10.59 12.71 1.60
CA ARG A 218 -10.13 11.70 2.57
C ARG A 218 -9.86 10.38 1.89
N ALA A 219 -10.70 9.99 0.93
CA ALA A 219 -10.49 8.83 0.09
C ALA A 219 -9.19 8.96 -0.72
N ARG A 220 -8.83 10.13 -1.23
CA ARG A 220 -7.53 10.39 -1.88
C ARG A 220 -6.34 10.49 -0.92
N GLY A 221 -6.60 10.52 0.40
CA GLY A 221 -5.57 10.64 1.44
C GLY A 221 -4.96 12.03 1.59
N GLU A 222 -5.58 13.06 1.00
CA GLU A 222 -5.18 14.46 1.16
C GLU A 222 -5.48 14.95 2.60
N VAL A 223 -6.59 14.47 3.15
CA VAL A 223 -7.03 14.70 4.52
C VAL A 223 -7.10 13.36 5.25
N ARG A 224 -6.53 13.28 6.45
CA ARG A 224 -6.57 12.04 7.25
C ARG A 224 -7.95 11.88 7.88
N ALA A 225 -8.65 10.80 7.53
CA ALA A 225 -9.87 10.39 8.22
C ALA A 225 -9.59 9.97 9.68
N SER A 226 -10.46 10.39 10.58
CA SER A 226 -10.53 9.94 11.96
C SER A 226 -11.11 8.52 12.07
N GLY A 227 -10.97 7.90 13.25
CA GLY A 227 -11.56 6.60 13.52
C GLY A 227 -13.08 6.58 13.34
N ALA A 228 -13.75 7.61 13.86
CA ALA A 228 -15.20 7.76 13.78
C ALA A 228 -15.69 7.94 12.34
N GLU A 229 -15.00 8.74 11.52
CA GLU A 229 -15.36 8.92 10.10
C GLU A 229 -15.22 7.62 9.29
N MET A 230 -14.22 6.79 9.60
CA MET A 230 -14.10 5.46 8.98
C MET A 230 -15.22 4.50 9.41
N GLU A 231 -15.64 4.57 10.67
CA GLU A 231 -16.74 3.76 11.22
C GLU A 231 -18.08 4.16 10.61
N GLU A 232 -18.34 5.47 10.52
CA GLU A 232 -19.54 6.03 9.87
C GLU A 232 -19.62 5.64 8.40
N SER A 233 -18.50 5.77 7.66
CA SER A 233 -18.43 5.31 6.28
C SER A 233 -18.71 3.81 6.18
N ALA A 234 -18.07 2.97 7.01
CA ALA A 234 -18.33 1.52 6.97
C ALA A 234 -19.81 1.17 7.20
N LEU A 235 -20.48 1.86 8.13
CA LEU A 235 -21.92 1.67 8.39
C LEU A 235 -22.79 2.14 7.22
N ARG A 236 -22.44 3.28 6.59
CA ARG A 236 -23.11 3.78 5.38
C ARG A 236 -23.01 2.78 4.24
N GLU A 237 -21.82 2.27 3.95
CA GLU A 237 -21.60 1.28 2.88
C GLU A 237 -22.34 -0.04 3.12
N VAL A 238 -22.41 -0.49 4.36
CA VAL A 238 -23.21 -1.68 4.75
C VAL A 238 -24.70 -1.45 4.51
N ARG A 239 -25.20 -0.25 4.82
CA ARG A 239 -26.59 0.11 4.59
C ARG A 239 -26.91 0.18 3.10
N GLU A 240 -26.07 0.89 2.34
CA GLU A 240 -26.29 1.16 0.92
C GLU A 240 -26.05 -0.06 0.04
N GLU A 241 -24.93 -0.78 0.20
CA GLU A 241 -24.64 -1.96 -0.63
C GLU A 241 -25.24 -3.25 -0.07
N GLY A 242 -25.45 -3.32 1.25
CA GLY A 242 -25.91 -4.53 1.93
C GLY A 242 -27.40 -4.54 2.27
N GLY A 243 -28.07 -3.39 2.26
CA GLY A 243 -29.47 -3.25 2.68
C GLY A 243 -29.70 -3.53 4.16
N ALA A 244 -28.67 -3.43 5.00
CA ALA A 244 -28.73 -3.83 6.41
C ALA A 244 -28.32 -2.70 7.35
N GLU A 245 -29.04 -2.56 8.46
CA GLU A 245 -28.61 -1.81 9.64
C GLU A 245 -27.74 -2.69 10.52
N ALA A 246 -26.64 -2.14 11.04
CA ALA A 246 -25.66 -2.91 11.80
C ALA A 246 -25.00 -2.07 12.91
N LYS A 247 -24.41 -2.76 13.88
CA LYS A 247 -23.64 -2.17 14.97
C LYS A 247 -22.21 -2.72 14.99
N ILE A 248 -21.23 -1.83 15.04
CA ILE A 248 -19.81 -2.20 15.10
C ILE A 248 -19.51 -2.98 16.38
N VAL A 249 -18.85 -4.13 16.21
CA VAL A 249 -18.37 -5.01 17.28
C VAL A 249 -16.85 -4.87 17.43
N GLY A 250 -16.14 -4.75 16.33
CA GLY A 250 -14.68 -4.64 16.36
C GLY A 250 -14.09 -4.24 15.02
N LYS A 251 -12.85 -3.78 15.06
CA LYS A 251 -12.08 -3.39 13.88
C LYS A 251 -11.19 -4.52 13.40
N LEU A 252 -11.18 -4.77 12.09
CA LEU A 252 -10.25 -5.70 11.45
C LEU A 252 -9.01 -4.96 10.90
N PRO A 253 -7.92 -5.69 10.61
CA PRO A 253 -6.76 -5.11 9.94
C PRO A 253 -7.10 -4.46 8.60
N THR A 254 -6.43 -3.35 8.27
CA THR A 254 -6.56 -2.69 6.97
C THR A 254 -5.88 -3.52 5.87
N ILE A 255 -6.65 -3.92 4.86
CA ILE A 255 -6.14 -4.55 3.63
C ILE A 255 -5.48 -3.48 2.76
N ARG A 256 -4.37 -3.85 2.10
CA ARG A 256 -3.62 -2.96 1.21
C ARG A 256 -3.19 -3.69 -0.04
N PHE A 257 -3.46 -3.12 -1.21
CA PHE A 257 -3.00 -3.68 -2.48
C PHE A 257 -2.91 -2.59 -3.56
N PHE A 258 -2.16 -2.89 -4.61
CA PHE A 258 -2.15 -2.06 -5.81
C PHE A 258 -3.18 -2.59 -6.81
N PHE A 259 -3.90 -1.67 -7.44
CA PHE A 259 -4.65 -1.97 -8.65
C PHE A 259 -4.33 -0.93 -9.72
N THR A 260 -4.68 -1.24 -10.96
CA THR A 260 -4.59 -0.30 -12.06
C THR A 260 -5.98 0.26 -12.31
N ASN A 261 -6.14 1.57 -12.19
CA ASN A 261 -7.40 2.25 -12.46
C ASN A 261 -7.68 2.32 -13.98
N GLN A 262 -8.78 2.95 -14.37
CA GLN A 262 -9.22 3.01 -15.77
C GLN A 262 -8.29 3.83 -16.67
N THR A 263 -7.54 4.80 -16.12
CA THR A 263 -6.56 5.61 -16.85
C THR A 263 -5.23 4.88 -17.03
N GLY A 264 -5.10 3.64 -16.53
CA GLY A 264 -3.87 2.84 -16.59
C GLY A 264 -2.89 3.15 -15.46
N GLU A 265 -3.32 3.92 -14.45
CA GLU A 265 -2.48 4.36 -13.33
C GLU A 265 -2.52 3.36 -12.17
N LYS A 266 -1.35 3.13 -11.57
CA LYS A 266 -1.24 2.27 -10.39
C LYS A 266 -1.67 3.06 -9.17
N VAL A 267 -2.77 2.64 -8.55
CA VAL A 267 -3.34 3.20 -7.33
C VAL A 267 -3.13 2.23 -6.17
N MET A 268 -2.77 2.76 -5.01
CA MET A 268 -2.67 1.99 -3.79
C MET A 268 -3.97 2.08 -2.99
N LYS A 269 -4.72 0.97 -2.96
CA LYS A 269 -5.98 0.86 -2.22
C LYS A 269 -5.73 0.45 -0.77
N PHE A 270 -6.42 1.10 0.15
CA PHE A 270 -6.50 0.80 1.57
C PHE A 270 -7.97 0.52 1.90
N ILE A 271 -8.27 -0.63 2.48
CA ILE A 271 -9.65 -0.97 2.88
C ILE A 271 -9.65 -1.38 4.34
N THR A 272 -10.40 -0.66 5.16
CA THR A 272 -10.57 -0.99 6.58
C THR A 272 -11.93 -1.62 6.79
N TYR A 273 -11.95 -2.86 7.24
CA TYR A 273 -13.18 -3.55 7.57
C TYR A 273 -13.48 -3.51 9.07
N TYR A 274 -14.77 -3.58 9.39
CA TYR A 274 -15.29 -3.72 10.73
C TYR A 274 -16.18 -4.94 10.80
N VAL A 275 -16.11 -5.69 11.90
CA VAL A 275 -17.09 -6.73 12.21
C VAL A 275 -18.30 -6.04 12.81
N MET A 276 -19.49 -6.38 12.31
CA MET A 276 -20.72 -5.74 12.72
C MET A 276 -21.81 -6.78 13.00
N GLY A 277 -22.56 -6.57 14.07
CA GLY A 277 -23.78 -7.34 14.34
C GLY A 277 -24.96 -6.72 13.63
N TYR A 278 -25.74 -7.54 12.92
CA TYR A 278 -26.99 -7.12 12.27
C TYR A 278 -28.01 -6.61 13.30
N VAL A 279 -28.69 -5.52 12.97
CA VAL A 279 -29.72 -4.86 13.78
C VAL A 279 -31.09 -4.94 13.10
N GLY A 280 -31.14 -4.78 11.78
CA GLY A 280 -32.39 -4.80 11.02
C GLY A 280 -32.16 -4.57 9.52
N GLU A 281 -33.25 -4.53 8.76
CA GLU A 281 -33.21 -4.14 7.35
C GLU A 281 -33.15 -2.61 7.23
N ALA A 282 -32.37 -2.10 6.28
CA ALA A 282 -32.36 -0.69 5.94
C ALA A 282 -33.68 -0.30 5.28
N ALA A 283 -34.23 0.87 5.63
CA ALA A 283 -35.52 1.33 5.10
C ALA A 283 -35.47 1.60 3.58
N GLU A 284 -34.32 2.03 3.09
CA GLU A 284 -34.04 2.35 1.70
C GLU A 284 -33.77 1.11 0.83
N GLY A 285 -33.53 -0.05 1.47
CA GLY A 285 -33.15 -1.28 0.79
C GLY A 285 -31.74 -1.23 0.19
N VAL A 286 -31.49 -2.08 -0.81
CA VAL A 286 -30.19 -2.19 -1.49
C VAL A 286 -30.07 -1.14 -2.59
N GLY A 287 -28.98 -0.37 -2.57
CA GLY A 287 -28.66 0.67 -3.54
C GLY A 287 -28.32 0.13 -4.93
N TRP A 288 -28.32 1.04 -5.91
CA TRP A 288 -28.17 0.73 -7.34
C TRP A 288 -26.83 0.07 -7.72
N GLU A 289 -25.80 0.24 -6.90
CA GLU A 289 -24.46 -0.32 -7.11
C GLU A 289 -24.38 -1.83 -6.84
N THR A 290 -25.42 -2.41 -6.24
CA THR A 290 -25.46 -3.83 -5.89
C THR A 290 -26.54 -4.54 -6.70
N ALA A 291 -26.14 -5.58 -7.42
CA ALA A 291 -27.06 -6.44 -8.14
C ALA A 291 -27.74 -7.47 -7.24
N GLU A 292 -27.02 -7.96 -6.23
CA GLU A 292 -27.48 -9.07 -5.41
C GLU A 292 -26.84 -9.02 -4.02
N VAL A 293 -27.61 -9.35 -2.98
CA VAL A 293 -27.13 -9.58 -1.61
C VAL A 293 -27.45 -11.00 -1.18
N LYS A 294 -26.59 -11.59 -0.36
CA LYS A 294 -26.76 -12.94 0.15
C LYS A 294 -26.26 -13.05 1.58
N TRP A 295 -27.04 -13.74 2.41
CA TRP A 295 -26.61 -14.23 3.71
C TRP A 295 -26.08 -15.65 3.55
N ALA A 296 -24.79 -15.85 3.78
CA ALA A 296 -24.11 -17.13 3.57
C ALA A 296 -23.42 -17.60 4.85
N GLU A 297 -23.45 -18.91 5.10
CA GLU A 297 -22.60 -19.53 6.14
C GLU A 297 -21.12 -19.37 5.78
N GLU A 298 -20.23 -19.48 6.77
CA GLU A 298 -18.78 -19.27 6.62
C GLU A 298 -18.19 -20.05 5.43
N GLU A 299 -18.44 -21.36 5.33
CA GLU A 299 -17.88 -22.19 4.27
C GLU A 299 -18.37 -21.79 2.87
N GLU A 300 -19.61 -21.32 2.77
CA GLU A 300 -20.19 -20.88 1.51
C GLU A 300 -19.63 -19.51 1.12
N ALA A 301 -19.60 -18.56 2.07
CA ALA A 301 -19.01 -17.24 1.85
C ALA A 301 -17.54 -17.34 1.40
N LEU A 302 -16.75 -18.23 2.01
CA LEU A 302 -15.36 -18.49 1.62
C LEU A 302 -15.21 -19.02 0.19
N LYS A 303 -16.21 -19.73 -0.35
CA LYS A 303 -16.23 -20.20 -1.75
C LYS A 303 -16.67 -19.12 -2.72
N LEU A 304 -17.57 -18.23 -2.30
CA LEU A 304 -18.13 -17.18 -3.15
C LEU A 304 -17.23 -15.94 -3.25
N LEU A 305 -16.58 -15.55 -2.15
CA LEU A 305 -15.76 -14.34 -2.09
C LEU A 305 -14.62 -14.36 -3.12
N ALA A 306 -14.61 -13.36 -3.99
CA ALA A 306 -13.67 -13.29 -5.10
C ALA A 306 -12.23 -12.99 -4.65
N PHE A 307 -12.08 -12.23 -3.57
CA PHE A 307 -10.79 -11.74 -3.12
C PHE A 307 -10.20 -12.62 -2.02
N LYS A 308 -8.93 -13.02 -2.18
CA LYS A 308 -8.20 -13.78 -1.15
C LYS A 308 -8.15 -13.01 0.17
N SER A 309 -7.93 -11.70 0.10
CA SER A 309 -7.84 -10.83 1.27
C SER A 309 -9.14 -10.75 2.07
N GLU A 310 -10.30 -10.74 1.41
CA GLU A 310 -11.60 -10.78 2.11
C GLU A 310 -11.89 -12.14 2.75
N ARG A 311 -11.46 -13.24 2.12
CA ARG A 311 -11.52 -14.57 2.73
C ARG A 311 -10.69 -14.63 4.02
N GLU A 312 -9.49 -14.05 4.00
CA GLU A 312 -8.65 -13.92 5.19
C GLU A 312 -9.30 -13.04 6.28
N MET A 313 -9.98 -11.94 5.89
CA MET A 313 -10.74 -11.12 6.85
C MET A 313 -11.88 -11.89 7.51
N LEU A 314 -12.62 -12.69 6.74
CA LEU A 314 -13.72 -13.51 7.26
C LEU A 314 -13.22 -14.51 8.32
N LEU A 315 -12.11 -15.21 8.03
CA LEU A 315 -11.48 -16.12 8.98
C LEU A 315 -11.03 -15.39 10.27
N GLY A 316 -10.51 -14.18 10.14
CA GLY A 316 -10.12 -13.35 11.29
C GLY A 316 -11.32 -12.83 12.10
N ALA A 317 -12.43 -12.51 11.44
CA ALA A 317 -13.64 -12.00 12.07
C ALA A 317 -14.29 -13.01 13.02
N LYS A 318 -14.10 -14.31 12.77
CA LYS A 318 -14.62 -15.40 13.62
C LYS A 318 -14.27 -15.24 15.10
N ALA A 319 -13.04 -14.82 15.39
CA ALA A 319 -12.57 -14.63 16.76
C ALA A 319 -13.31 -13.50 17.52
N LEU A 320 -14.04 -12.63 16.80
CA LEU A 320 -14.80 -11.51 17.36
C LEU A 320 -16.30 -11.80 17.48
N VAL A 321 -16.77 -12.94 16.98
CA VAL A 321 -18.19 -13.32 16.91
C VAL A 321 -18.52 -14.58 17.72
N GLN A 322 -17.50 -15.32 18.15
CA GLN A 322 -17.59 -16.37 19.17
C GLN A 322 -17.89 -15.76 20.54
#